data_AF-A0A1B7YI74-F1
#
_entry.id   AF-A0A1B7YI74-F1
#
_cell.length_a   1.000
_cell.length_b   1.000
_cell.length_c   1.000
_cell.angle_alpha   90.00
_cell.angle_beta   90.00
_cell.angle_gamma   90.00
#
_symmetry.space_group_name_H-M   'P 1'
#
loop_
_entity.id
_entity.type
_entity.pdbx_description
1 polymer ?
#
loop_
_entity_poly.entity_id
_entity_poly.type
_entity_poly.pdbx_seq_one_letter_code
_entity_poly.pdbx_strand_id
1 'polypeptide(L)'
;MHPITPLKLEPDVDDRVQASIQECAARHAEVGRLLTHVTHDLDMLLLQNLQEEPVPYREPVHETTAVNAHFSAQLHALYEQLAAYHARTAASLAEAKLASIDEEKGVQVEITVGCQSFVRYPHCQHPIYHARRLTLQNPETLPSLPFVLKLRILHGSGPVQDFQFSRVRPVSLRVPPECLVHLPGVVEIELSWLWEWLPVPAAGQPIRHFTRVWEGPWRDARHDFGAAIEKQEEMLGLRIPATLTKARLWF
;
A
#
# COMPACT_ATOMS: atom_id res chain seq x y z
N MET A 1 -21.07 -19.27 -18.20
CA MET A 1 -20.84 -17.81 -18.01
C MET A 1 -20.85 -17.58 -16.52
N HIS A 2 -19.71 -17.26 -15.92
CA HIS A 2 -19.67 -16.85 -14.51
C HIS A 2 -20.14 -15.39 -14.44
N PRO A 3 -21.08 -15.05 -13.54
CA PRO A 3 -21.48 -13.66 -13.37
C PRO A 3 -20.26 -12.86 -12.92
N ILE A 4 -20.03 -11.74 -13.61
CA ILE A 4 -18.98 -10.78 -13.31
C ILE A 4 -19.50 -9.98 -12.12
N THR A 5 -18.92 -10.17 -10.93
CA THR A 5 -19.23 -9.32 -9.78
C THR A 5 -18.89 -7.88 -10.17
N PRO A 6 -19.86 -6.94 -10.26
CA PRO A 6 -19.55 -5.61 -10.72
C PRO A 6 -18.75 -4.89 -9.63
N LEU A 7 -17.57 -4.36 -9.97
CA LEU A 7 -16.81 -3.49 -9.07
C LEU A 7 -17.30 -2.06 -9.31
N LYS A 8 -17.58 -1.31 -8.24
CA LYS A 8 -17.91 0.11 -8.39
C LYS A 8 -16.59 0.89 -8.49
N LEU A 9 -16.38 1.56 -9.61
CA LEU A 9 -15.26 2.49 -9.77
C LEU A 9 -15.47 3.67 -8.80
N GLU A 10 -14.45 3.86 -7.97
CA GLU A 10 -14.24 5.02 -7.09
C GLU A 10 -14.00 6.30 -7.93
N PRO A 11 -13.98 7.51 -7.32
CA PRO A 11 -13.58 8.75 -7.98
C PRO A 11 -12.19 8.62 -8.64
N ASP A 12 -11.82 9.59 -9.48
CA ASP A 12 -10.49 9.62 -10.09
C ASP A 12 -9.41 9.52 -9.01
N VAL A 13 -8.58 8.47 -9.13
CA VAL A 13 -7.56 8.11 -8.14
C VAL A 13 -6.57 9.26 -7.98
N ASP A 14 -6.24 9.94 -9.08
CA ASP A 14 -5.31 11.06 -9.10
C ASP A 14 -5.83 12.25 -8.29
N ASP A 15 -7.10 12.62 -8.49
CA ASP A 15 -7.74 13.73 -7.76
C ASP A 15 -7.74 13.48 -6.25
N ARG A 16 -8.02 12.23 -5.85
CA ARG A 16 -8.06 11.83 -4.43
C ARG A 16 -6.70 11.90 -3.77
N VAL A 17 -5.68 11.35 -4.43
CA VAL A 17 -4.29 11.40 -3.97
C VAL A 17 -3.82 12.85 -3.89
N GLN A 18 -4.10 13.64 -4.93
CA GLN A 18 -3.74 15.04 -4.98
C GLN A 18 -4.39 15.81 -3.82
N ALA A 19 -5.67 15.60 -3.56
CA ALA A 19 -6.37 16.22 -2.44
C ALA A 19 -5.75 15.85 -1.09
N SER A 20 -5.39 14.58 -0.89
CA SER A 20 -4.72 14.09 0.34
C SER A 20 -3.36 14.77 0.57
N ILE A 21 -2.55 14.93 -0.48
CA ILE A 21 -1.26 15.64 -0.40
C ILE A 21 -1.48 17.13 -0.12
N GLN A 22 -2.46 17.76 -0.78
CA GLN A 22 -2.80 19.16 -0.55
C GLN A 22 -3.28 19.42 0.88
N GLU A 23 -4.08 18.52 1.45
CA GLU A 23 -4.52 18.60 2.84
C GLU A 23 -3.33 18.49 3.81
N CYS A 24 -2.41 17.55 3.57
CA CYS A 24 -1.17 17.45 4.36
C CYS A 24 -0.35 18.75 4.26
N ALA A 25 -0.20 19.30 3.06
CA ALA A 25 0.54 20.53 2.83
C ALA A 25 -0.11 21.73 3.54
N ALA A 26 -1.44 21.85 3.48
CA ALA A 26 -2.18 22.91 4.15
C ALA A 26 -1.97 22.88 5.68
N ARG A 27 -2.06 21.70 6.30
CA ARG A 27 -1.79 21.52 7.75
C ARG A 27 -0.38 21.94 8.14
N HIS A 28 0.62 21.68 7.29
CA HIS A 28 2.00 22.09 7.55
C HIS A 28 2.17 23.61 7.37
N ALA A 29 1.50 24.20 6.39
CA ALA A 29 1.54 25.64 6.14
C ALA A 29 0.92 26.44 7.30
N GLU A 30 -0.11 25.94 7.97
CA GLU A 30 -0.71 26.55 9.17
C GLU A 30 0.30 26.77 10.30
N VAL A 31 1.32 25.92 10.40
CA VAL A 31 2.42 26.05 11.37
C VAL A 31 3.70 26.64 10.77
N GLY A 32 3.59 27.23 9.58
CA GLY A 32 4.69 27.91 8.88
C GLY A 32 5.77 26.97 8.35
N ARG A 33 5.43 25.71 8.04
CA ARG A 33 6.36 24.69 7.56
C ARG A 33 6.01 24.23 6.15
N LEU A 34 7.03 23.81 5.40
CA LEU A 34 6.83 23.02 4.20
C LEU A 34 6.30 21.62 4.54
N LEU A 35 5.82 20.91 3.53
CA LEU A 35 5.40 19.53 3.66
C LEU A 35 6.59 18.67 4.14
N THR A 36 6.48 18.08 5.32
CA THR A 36 7.48 17.16 5.89
C THR A 36 6.91 15.78 6.19
N HIS A 37 5.59 15.64 6.16
CA HIS A 37 4.90 14.38 6.40
C HIS A 37 3.65 14.27 5.53
N VAL A 38 3.47 13.11 4.91
CA VAL A 38 2.30 12.76 4.10
C VAL A 38 1.75 11.46 4.65
N THR A 39 0.46 11.47 4.95
CA THR A 39 -0.30 10.26 5.30
C THR A 39 -1.33 10.05 4.21
N HIS A 40 -1.33 8.86 3.61
CA HIS A 40 -2.27 8.52 2.56
C HIS A 40 -2.85 7.11 2.78
N ASP A 41 -4.17 7.03 2.73
CA ASP A 41 -4.90 5.77 2.87
C ASP A 41 -5.21 5.23 1.46
N LEU A 42 -4.72 4.02 1.17
CA LEU A 42 -5.04 3.28 -0.05
C LEU A 42 -6.39 2.60 0.17
N ASP A 43 -7.41 3.06 -0.54
CA ASP A 43 -8.72 2.47 -0.43
C ASP A 43 -8.84 1.17 -1.22
N MET A 44 -9.68 0.29 -0.70
CA MET A 44 -9.99 -0.97 -1.36
C MET A 44 -11.29 -0.82 -2.14
N LEU A 45 -11.31 -1.31 -3.38
CA LEU A 45 -12.52 -1.32 -4.22
C LEU A 45 -13.70 -1.91 -3.47
N LEU A 46 -14.84 -1.23 -3.49
CA LEU A 46 -16.05 -1.73 -2.85
C LEU A 46 -16.53 -3.04 -3.53
N LEU A 47 -16.53 -4.15 -2.79
CA LEU A 47 -17.03 -5.43 -3.29
C LEU A 47 -18.56 -5.51 -3.23
N GLN A 48 -19.16 -5.93 -4.33
CA GLN A 48 -20.58 -6.23 -4.37
C GLN A 48 -20.82 -7.62 -3.77
N ASN A 49 -21.57 -7.66 -2.67
CA ASN A 49 -21.99 -8.87 -1.99
C ASN A 49 -23.52 -8.86 -1.88
N LEU A 50 -24.18 -8.88 -3.04
CA LEU A 50 -25.63 -8.81 -3.12
C LEU A 50 -26.24 -10.15 -2.67
N GLN A 51 -27.51 -10.13 -2.27
CA GLN A 51 -28.18 -11.38 -1.86
C GLN A 51 -28.27 -12.40 -2.99
N GLU A 52 -28.48 -11.91 -4.21
CA GLU A 52 -28.63 -12.69 -5.43
C GLU A 52 -27.26 -13.10 -6.01
N GLU A 53 -26.21 -12.32 -5.70
CA GLU A 53 -24.83 -12.53 -6.14
C GLU A 53 -23.87 -12.36 -4.96
N PRO A 54 -23.80 -13.36 -4.06
CA PRO A 54 -22.91 -13.29 -2.91
C PRO A 54 -21.44 -13.44 -3.35
N VAL A 55 -20.53 -12.78 -2.62
CA VAL A 55 -19.09 -12.94 -2.84
C VAL A 55 -18.71 -14.40 -2.55
N PRO A 56 -17.97 -15.07 -3.45
CA PRO A 56 -17.54 -16.44 -3.24
C PRO A 56 -16.58 -16.54 -2.05
N TYR A 57 -16.57 -17.69 -1.37
CA TYR A 57 -15.65 -17.94 -0.25
C TYR A 57 -14.17 -17.96 -0.65
N ARG A 58 -13.88 -18.16 -1.94
CA ARG A 58 -12.54 -18.04 -2.50
C ARG A 58 -12.52 -16.89 -3.49
N GLU A 59 -11.53 -16.04 -3.34
CA GLU A 59 -11.36 -14.86 -4.18
C GLU A 59 -11.17 -15.26 -5.65
N PRO A 60 -12.04 -14.81 -6.56
CA PRO A 60 -11.94 -15.15 -7.95
C PRO A 60 -10.80 -14.36 -8.59
N VAL A 61 -10.21 -14.94 -9.65
CA VAL A 61 -9.03 -14.35 -10.32
C VAL A 61 -9.34 -12.95 -10.85
N HIS A 62 -10.50 -12.75 -11.48
CA HIS A 62 -10.86 -11.46 -12.05
C HIS A 62 -10.99 -10.34 -11.01
N GLU A 63 -11.59 -10.63 -9.84
CA GLU A 63 -11.68 -9.68 -8.72
C GLU A 63 -10.28 -9.36 -8.20
N THR A 64 -9.46 -10.39 -7.98
CA THR A 64 -8.08 -10.22 -7.50
C THR A 64 -7.27 -9.35 -8.46
N THR A 65 -7.42 -9.56 -9.77
CA THR A 65 -6.76 -8.76 -10.81
C THR A 65 -7.18 -7.30 -10.76
N ALA A 66 -8.48 -7.03 -10.65
CA ALA A 66 -9.00 -5.66 -10.60
C ALA A 66 -8.62 -4.94 -9.31
N VAL A 67 -8.66 -5.64 -8.17
CA VAL A 67 -8.20 -5.12 -6.89
C VAL A 67 -6.70 -4.79 -6.94
N ASN A 68 -5.87 -5.66 -7.51
CA ASN A 68 -4.44 -5.40 -7.70
C ASN A 68 -4.19 -4.20 -8.63
N ALA A 69 -4.97 -4.07 -9.71
CA ALA A 69 -4.87 -2.92 -10.60
C ALA A 69 -5.21 -1.61 -9.88
N HIS A 70 -6.27 -1.59 -9.08
CA HIS A 70 -6.66 -0.40 -8.30
C HIS A 70 -5.65 -0.06 -7.20
N PHE A 71 -5.15 -1.06 -6.47
CA PHE A 71 -4.07 -0.88 -5.50
C PHE A 71 -2.81 -0.29 -6.15
N SER A 72 -2.42 -0.82 -7.31
CA SER A 72 -1.26 -0.33 -8.06
C SER A 72 -1.48 1.09 -8.55
N ALA A 73 -2.65 1.40 -9.12
CA ALA A 73 -2.98 2.73 -9.60
C ALA A 73 -2.86 3.79 -8.51
N GLN A 74 -3.34 3.51 -7.29
CA GLN A 74 -3.20 4.44 -6.15
C GLN A 74 -1.74 4.66 -5.73
N LEU A 75 -0.91 3.61 -5.73
CA LEU A 75 0.52 3.76 -5.44
C LEU A 75 1.25 4.56 -6.51
N HIS A 76 0.97 4.32 -7.79
CA HIS A 76 1.51 5.10 -8.91
C HIS A 76 1.11 6.57 -8.79
N ALA A 77 -0.19 6.83 -8.62
CA ALA A 77 -0.72 8.17 -8.42
C ALA A 77 -0.05 8.87 -7.22
N LEU A 78 0.13 8.18 -6.09
CA LEU A 78 0.83 8.75 -4.92
C LEU A 78 2.25 9.20 -5.27
N TYR A 79 3.02 8.36 -5.95
CA TYR A 79 4.38 8.69 -6.33
C TYR A 79 4.42 9.85 -7.36
N GLU A 80 3.56 9.81 -8.38
CA GLU A 80 3.48 10.85 -9.40
C GLU A 80 3.05 12.20 -8.82
N GLN A 81 2.04 12.22 -7.96
CA GLN A 81 1.54 13.45 -7.35
C GLN A 81 2.55 14.02 -6.34
N LEU A 82 3.29 13.18 -5.61
CA LEU A 82 4.41 13.64 -4.76
C LEU A 82 5.53 14.27 -5.59
N ALA A 83 5.94 13.63 -6.68
CA ALA A 83 6.95 14.17 -7.59
C ALA A 83 6.51 15.54 -8.16
N ALA A 84 5.27 15.61 -8.65
CA ALA A 84 4.70 16.82 -9.22
C ALA A 84 4.56 17.94 -8.16
N TYR A 85 4.13 17.61 -6.95
CA TYR A 85 4.04 18.55 -5.83
C TYR A 85 5.41 19.13 -5.48
N HIS A 86 6.44 18.29 -5.35
CA HIS A 86 7.79 18.74 -5.03
C HIS A 86 8.34 19.66 -6.13
N ALA A 87 8.18 19.27 -7.40
CA ALA A 87 8.61 20.08 -8.54
C ALA A 87 7.93 21.47 -8.58
N ARG A 88 6.61 21.52 -8.36
CA ARG A 88 5.86 22.79 -8.30
C ARG A 88 6.32 23.67 -7.13
N THR A 89 6.54 23.07 -5.96
CA THR A 89 7.00 23.80 -4.76
C THR A 89 8.39 24.38 -4.99
N ALA A 90 9.31 23.59 -5.54
CA ALA A 90 10.66 24.04 -5.88
C ALA A 90 10.65 25.21 -6.89
N ALA A 91 9.82 25.14 -7.92
CA ALA A 91 9.66 26.21 -8.91
C ALA A 91 9.11 27.51 -8.28
N SER A 92 8.09 27.39 -7.43
CA SER A 92 7.48 28.54 -6.74
C SER A 92 8.46 29.24 -5.78
N LEU A 93 9.25 28.47 -5.03
CA LEU A 93 10.29 29.04 -4.16
C LEU A 93 11.37 29.77 -4.95
N ALA A 94 11.79 29.20 -6.09
CA ALA A 94 12.76 29.83 -6.98
C ALA A 94 12.23 31.15 -7.57
N GLU A 95 10.97 31.20 -8.00
CA GLU A 95 10.32 32.41 -8.51
C GLU A 95 10.22 33.49 -7.42
N ALA A 96 9.84 33.10 -6.21
CA ALA A 96 9.76 33.99 -5.05
C ALA A 96 11.14 34.41 -4.48
N LYS A 97 12.25 33.90 -5.04
CA LYS A 97 13.62 34.08 -4.54
C LYS A 97 13.76 33.72 -3.05
N LEU A 98 13.01 32.71 -2.63
CA LEU A 98 13.09 32.16 -1.28
C LEU A 98 14.16 31.07 -1.21
N ALA A 99 14.53 30.69 0.01
CA ALA A 99 15.44 29.56 0.22
C ALA A 99 14.87 28.29 -0.42
N SER A 100 15.76 27.47 -1.00
CA SER A 100 15.41 26.16 -1.55
C SER A 100 14.86 25.23 -0.47
N ILE A 101 14.15 24.19 -0.91
CA ILE A 101 13.68 23.12 -0.03
C ILE A 101 14.91 22.50 0.67
N ASP A 102 14.82 22.37 1.98
CA ASP A 102 15.82 21.70 2.79
C ASP A 102 15.67 20.18 2.62
N GLU A 103 16.43 19.63 1.66
CA GLU A 103 16.41 18.21 1.34
C GLU A 103 16.87 17.34 2.53
N GLU A 104 17.64 17.87 3.49
CA GLU A 104 18.06 17.13 4.68
C GLU A 104 16.88 16.85 5.63
N LYS A 105 15.85 17.70 5.62
CA LYS A 105 14.61 17.45 6.36
C LYS A 105 13.68 16.49 5.64
N GLY A 106 13.65 16.58 4.31
CA GLY A 106 12.86 15.76 3.39
C GLY A 106 11.41 15.48 3.82
N VAL A 107 10.82 14.43 3.26
CA VAL A 107 9.43 14.04 3.48
C VAL A 107 9.34 12.63 4.06
N GLN A 108 8.53 12.48 5.09
CA GLN A 108 8.12 11.18 5.61
C GLN A 108 6.79 10.77 4.97
N VAL A 109 6.75 9.65 4.27
CA VAL A 109 5.55 9.12 3.62
C VAL A 109 5.03 7.94 4.43
N GLU A 110 3.77 8.01 4.82
CA GLU A 110 3.02 6.95 5.49
C GLU A 110 1.86 6.51 4.60
N ILE A 111 1.84 5.21 4.29
CA ILE A 111 0.85 4.57 3.44
C ILE A 111 0.06 3.60 4.31
N THR A 112 -1.25 3.79 4.43
CA THR A 112 -2.13 2.86 5.13
C THR A 112 -2.92 2.04 4.12
N VAL A 113 -2.79 0.72 4.14
CA VAL A 113 -3.59 -0.16 3.28
C VAL A 113 -4.96 -0.36 3.89
N GLY A 114 -5.99 0.25 3.30
CA GLY A 114 -7.36 0.23 3.80
C GLY A 114 -7.96 -1.18 3.93
N CYS A 115 -9.03 -1.27 4.72
CA CYS A 115 -9.80 -2.51 4.84
C CYS A 115 -10.72 -2.69 3.63
N GLN A 116 -10.88 -3.94 3.18
CA GLN A 116 -11.86 -4.32 2.18
C GLN A 116 -13.28 -4.00 2.68
N SER A 117 -13.96 -3.14 1.94
CA SER A 117 -15.36 -2.82 2.19
C SER A 117 -16.29 -3.62 1.30
N PHE A 118 -17.52 -3.83 1.78
CA PHE A 118 -18.57 -4.55 1.08
C PHE A 118 -19.85 -3.72 1.08
N VAL A 119 -20.61 -3.72 -0.02
CA VAL A 119 -21.95 -3.10 -0.06
C VAL A 119 -22.86 -3.68 1.02
N ARG A 120 -22.77 -4.99 1.23
CA ARG A 120 -23.43 -5.73 2.31
C ARG A 120 -22.41 -6.67 2.91
N TYR A 121 -22.21 -6.62 4.23
CA TYR A 121 -21.23 -7.50 4.85
C TYR A 121 -21.63 -8.97 4.75
N PRO A 122 -20.68 -9.88 4.43
CA PRO A 122 -20.93 -11.32 4.41
C PRO A 122 -21.39 -11.83 5.77
N HIS A 123 -22.37 -12.74 5.78
CA HIS A 123 -22.86 -13.37 7.02
C HIS A 123 -21.88 -14.38 7.62
N CYS A 124 -20.98 -14.93 6.81
CA CYS A 124 -19.94 -15.85 7.28
C CYS A 124 -18.57 -15.16 7.21
N GLN A 125 -17.62 -15.65 8.01
CA GLN A 125 -16.31 -15.02 8.14
C GLN A 125 -15.34 -15.37 6.99
N HIS A 126 -15.63 -16.33 6.13
CA HIS A 126 -14.67 -16.74 5.08
C HIS A 126 -14.32 -15.60 4.10
N PRO A 127 -15.28 -14.83 3.54
CA PRO A 127 -14.98 -13.80 2.55
C PRO A 127 -14.33 -12.54 3.13
N ILE A 128 -14.30 -12.38 4.45
CA ILE A 128 -13.62 -11.23 5.10
C ILE A 128 -12.14 -11.54 5.39
N TYR A 129 -11.69 -12.78 5.24
CA TYR A 129 -10.27 -13.12 5.34
C TYR A 129 -9.71 -13.37 3.94
N HIS A 130 -8.89 -12.42 3.49
CA HIS A 130 -8.35 -12.45 2.13
C HIS A 130 -7.12 -13.34 2.05
N ALA A 131 -7.15 -14.25 1.09
CA ALA A 131 -6.12 -15.24 0.89
C ALA A 131 -5.13 -14.83 -0.21
N ARG A 132 -5.48 -13.86 -1.06
CA ARG A 132 -4.63 -13.35 -2.14
C ARG A 132 -3.89 -12.10 -1.71
N ARG A 133 -2.59 -12.08 -2.02
CA ARG A 133 -1.72 -10.94 -1.72
C ARG A 133 -1.86 -9.83 -2.76
N LEU A 134 -1.82 -8.59 -2.30
CA LEU A 134 -1.74 -7.40 -3.13
C LEU A 134 -0.35 -7.30 -3.77
N THR A 135 -0.32 -7.02 -5.07
CA THR A 135 0.93 -6.87 -5.84
C THR A 135 0.94 -5.54 -6.56
N LEU A 136 2.12 -4.92 -6.64
CA LEU A 136 2.34 -3.71 -7.43
C LEU A 136 2.58 -4.10 -8.89
N GLN A 137 1.78 -3.54 -9.79
CA GLN A 137 1.93 -3.70 -11.23
C GLN A 137 2.85 -2.64 -11.79
N ASN A 138 3.74 -3.04 -12.70
CA ASN A 138 4.72 -2.18 -13.37
C ASN A 138 5.53 -1.30 -12.40
N PRO A 139 6.16 -1.86 -11.35
CA PRO A 139 6.89 -1.06 -10.36
C PRO A 139 7.98 -0.18 -11.00
N GLU A 140 8.56 -0.61 -12.12
CA GLU A 140 9.60 0.11 -12.86
C GLU A 140 9.16 1.47 -13.41
N THR A 141 7.85 1.74 -13.51
CA THR A 141 7.34 3.03 -13.99
C THR A 141 7.19 4.06 -12.88
N LEU A 142 7.42 3.70 -11.61
CA LEU A 142 7.34 4.65 -10.50
C LEU A 142 8.40 5.77 -10.67
N PRO A 143 8.04 7.04 -10.47
CA PRO A 143 9.02 8.12 -10.48
C PRO A 143 9.97 8.03 -9.29
N SER A 144 11.20 8.52 -9.48
CA SER A 144 12.19 8.61 -8.41
C SER A 144 11.88 9.79 -7.49
N LEU A 145 11.84 9.55 -6.17
CA LEU A 145 11.55 10.56 -5.15
C LEU A 145 12.76 10.75 -4.21
N PRO A 146 13.77 11.54 -4.59
CA PRO A 146 15.00 11.72 -3.80
C PRO A 146 14.78 12.44 -2.47
N PHE A 147 13.70 13.20 -2.35
CA PHE A 147 13.37 13.98 -1.15
C PHE A 147 12.63 13.16 -0.07
N VAL A 148 12.25 11.91 -0.34
CA VAL A 148 11.58 11.05 0.64
C VAL A 148 12.63 10.36 1.52
N LEU A 149 12.59 10.64 2.83
CA LEU A 149 13.57 10.13 3.80
C LEU A 149 13.03 8.95 4.60
N LYS A 150 11.71 8.87 4.80
CA LYS A 150 11.10 7.78 5.56
C LYS A 150 9.90 7.24 4.82
N LEU A 151 9.84 5.91 4.67
CA LEU A 151 8.67 5.21 4.17
C LEU A 151 8.08 4.34 5.28
N ARG A 152 6.79 4.52 5.58
CA ARG A 152 6.02 3.65 6.47
C ARG A 152 4.89 3.01 5.69
N ILE A 153 4.75 1.69 5.79
CA ILE A 153 3.59 0.98 5.24
C ILE A 153 2.87 0.30 6.40
N LEU A 154 1.63 0.72 6.62
CA LEU A 154 0.75 0.29 7.69
C LEU A 154 -0.45 -0.44 7.11
N HIS A 155 -1.09 -1.26 7.93
CA HIS A 155 -2.41 -1.78 7.61
C HIS A 155 -3.48 -0.86 8.22
N GLY A 156 -4.62 -0.76 7.57
CA GLY A 156 -5.81 -0.18 8.15
C GLY A 156 -6.28 -1.04 9.33
N SER A 157 -6.82 -0.40 10.35
CA SER A 157 -7.51 -1.08 11.42
C SER A 157 -9.01 -1.13 11.10
N GLY A 158 -9.59 -2.33 11.09
CA GLY A 158 -11.04 -2.47 11.13
C GLY A 158 -11.63 -1.85 12.41
N PRO A 159 -12.97 -1.71 12.52
CA PRO A 159 -13.67 -1.40 13.75
C PRO A 159 -13.16 -2.27 14.89
N VAL A 160 -13.04 -1.69 16.09
CA VAL A 160 -12.53 -2.35 17.30
C VAL A 160 -13.24 -3.67 17.65
N GLN A 161 -14.45 -3.88 17.12
CA GLN A 161 -15.28 -5.07 17.31
C GLN A 161 -14.89 -6.25 16.41
N ASP A 162 -14.15 -5.99 15.32
CA ASP A 162 -13.63 -7.03 14.44
C ASP A 162 -12.33 -7.61 15.00
N PHE A 163 -12.01 -8.86 14.66
CA PHE A 163 -10.62 -9.34 14.80
C PHE A 163 -9.71 -8.35 14.07
N GLN A 164 -8.60 -7.93 14.70
CA GLN A 164 -7.76 -6.78 14.31
C GLN A 164 -7.29 -6.72 12.84
N PHE A 165 -7.49 -7.80 12.07
CA PHE A 165 -7.04 -7.95 10.68
C PHE A 165 -8.14 -8.49 9.75
N SER A 166 -9.37 -8.58 10.22
CA SER A 166 -10.48 -8.93 9.33
C SER A 166 -10.59 -7.85 8.26
N ARG A 167 -10.88 -8.27 7.02
CA ARG A 167 -11.01 -7.41 5.83
C ARG A 167 -9.72 -6.77 5.35
N VAL A 168 -8.60 -6.92 6.05
CA VAL A 168 -7.32 -6.46 5.55
C VAL A 168 -6.83 -7.42 4.46
N ARG A 169 -6.41 -6.87 3.31
CA ARG A 169 -5.84 -7.68 2.21
C ARG A 169 -4.33 -7.76 2.32
N PRO A 170 -3.73 -8.95 2.51
CA PRO A 170 -2.29 -9.07 2.75
C PRO A 170 -1.48 -8.45 1.60
N VAL A 171 -0.43 -7.68 1.89
CA VAL A 171 0.45 -7.14 0.85
C VAL A 171 1.57 -8.14 0.55
N SER A 172 1.94 -8.26 -0.72
CA SER A 172 3.11 -9.05 -1.12
C SER A 172 4.38 -8.45 -0.53
N LEU A 173 5.24 -9.30 0.03
CA LEU A 173 6.53 -8.89 0.58
C LEU A 173 7.45 -8.23 -0.45
N ARG A 174 7.15 -8.37 -1.75
CA ARG A 174 7.85 -7.67 -2.84
C ARG A 174 7.49 -6.20 -2.99
N VAL A 175 6.29 -5.78 -2.59
CA VAL A 175 5.83 -4.40 -2.79
C VAL A 175 6.72 -3.40 -2.05
N PRO A 176 7.09 -3.60 -0.76
CA PRO A 176 7.96 -2.66 -0.08
C PRO A 176 9.33 -2.44 -0.74
N PRO A 177 10.12 -3.48 -1.10
CA PRO A 177 11.38 -3.25 -1.81
C PRO A 177 11.16 -2.66 -3.22
N GLU A 178 10.08 -3.03 -3.93
CA GLU A 178 9.72 -2.41 -5.22
C GLU A 178 9.45 -0.91 -5.07
N CYS A 179 8.79 -0.47 -4.00
CA CYS A 179 8.63 0.95 -3.69
C CYS A 179 9.96 1.62 -3.31
N LEU A 180 10.79 0.92 -2.53
CA LEU A 180 12.01 1.43 -1.89
C LEU A 180 13.09 1.81 -2.90
N VAL A 181 13.25 1.04 -3.98
CA VAL A 181 14.30 1.32 -4.98
C VAL A 181 14.08 2.62 -5.75
N HIS A 182 12.86 3.19 -5.69
CA HIS A 182 12.51 4.49 -6.26
C HIS A 182 12.65 5.66 -5.26
N LEU A 183 13.19 5.42 -4.06
CA LEU A 183 13.36 6.44 -3.01
C LEU A 183 14.86 6.63 -2.69
N PRO A 184 15.69 7.21 -3.57
CA PRO A 184 17.15 7.19 -3.38
C PRO A 184 17.63 7.96 -2.13
N GLY A 185 16.84 8.87 -1.57
CA GLY A 185 17.15 9.56 -0.32
C GLY A 185 16.70 8.84 0.96
N VAL A 186 16.02 7.69 0.86
CA VAL A 186 15.41 7.03 2.01
C VAL A 186 16.46 6.60 3.04
N VAL A 187 16.23 6.95 4.31
CA VAL A 187 17.09 6.57 5.44
C VAL A 187 16.42 5.56 6.36
N GLU A 188 15.09 5.57 6.45
CA GLU A 188 14.32 4.69 7.31
C GLU A 188 13.12 4.06 6.58
N ILE A 189 12.98 2.75 6.72
CA ILE A 189 11.75 2.03 6.35
C ILE A 189 11.10 1.39 7.57
N GLU A 190 9.78 1.53 7.68
CA GLU A 190 8.97 0.95 8.75
C GLU A 190 7.82 0.15 8.15
N LEU A 191 7.93 -1.18 8.19
CA LEU A 191 6.93 -2.10 7.67
C LEU A 191 6.29 -2.82 8.84
N SER A 192 5.32 -2.15 9.47
CA SER A 192 4.58 -2.64 10.65
C SER A 192 3.78 -3.92 10.39
N TRP A 193 3.88 -4.47 9.18
CA TRP A 193 3.09 -5.57 8.70
C TRP A 193 3.74 -6.29 7.51
N LEU A 194 4.44 -7.39 7.78
CA LEU A 194 4.97 -8.35 6.80
C LEU A 194 4.40 -9.76 7.01
N TRP A 195 3.20 -9.85 7.56
CA TRP A 195 2.64 -11.09 8.08
C TRP A 195 2.43 -12.18 7.02
N GLU A 196 2.79 -13.41 7.38
CA GLU A 196 2.32 -14.63 6.75
C GLU A 196 1.19 -15.32 7.55
N TRP A 197 1.04 -14.98 8.83
CA TRP A 197 0.19 -15.69 9.78
C TRP A 197 -0.63 -14.72 10.62
N LEU A 198 -1.94 -14.98 10.72
CA LEU A 198 -2.75 -14.49 11.82
C LEU A 198 -2.23 -15.17 13.11
N PRO A 199 -1.68 -14.46 14.12
CA PRO A 199 -1.59 -15.02 15.44
C PRO A 199 -2.98 -14.86 16.04
N VAL A 200 -3.88 -15.78 15.71
CA VAL A 200 -4.82 -16.21 16.73
C VAL A 200 -4.32 -17.58 17.16
N PRO A 201 -3.23 -17.67 17.95
CA PRO A 201 -2.77 -18.94 18.50
C PRO A 201 -3.88 -19.65 19.28
N ALA A 202 -4.86 -18.89 19.79
CA ALA A 202 -6.08 -19.35 20.45
C ALA A 202 -7.23 -19.74 19.50
N ALA A 203 -7.10 -19.58 18.18
CA ALA A 203 -8.14 -19.95 17.23
C ALA A 203 -8.07 -21.45 16.96
N GLY A 204 -9.23 -22.10 17.11
CA GLY A 204 -9.40 -23.50 16.77
C GLY A 204 -9.03 -23.79 15.32
N GLN A 205 -8.70 -25.05 15.04
CA GLN A 205 -8.34 -25.55 13.70
C GLN A 205 -9.28 -25.07 12.57
N PRO A 206 -10.61 -24.94 12.76
CA PRO A 206 -11.51 -24.45 11.69
C PRO A 206 -11.21 -23.02 11.24
N ILE A 207 -10.88 -22.11 12.17
CA ILE A 207 -10.61 -20.70 11.85
C ILE A 207 -9.32 -20.57 11.05
N ARG A 208 -8.29 -21.33 11.46
CA ARG A 208 -6.99 -21.34 10.77
C ARG A 208 -7.07 -21.73 9.29
N HIS A 209 -8.11 -22.47 8.90
CA HIS A 209 -8.30 -22.91 7.52
C HIS A 209 -8.55 -21.75 6.55
N PHE A 210 -9.24 -20.70 7.01
CA PHE A 210 -9.67 -19.59 6.15
C PHE A 210 -8.99 -18.25 6.49
N THR A 211 -8.29 -18.16 7.62
CA THR A 211 -7.50 -16.96 7.97
C THR A 211 -6.08 -16.99 7.42
N ARG A 212 -5.64 -18.11 6.82
CA ARG A 212 -4.30 -18.24 6.26
C ARG A 212 -4.26 -17.67 4.84
N VAL A 213 -3.24 -16.87 4.56
CA VAL A 213 -2.96 -16.39 3.21
C VAL A 213 -2.65 -17.58 2.30
N TRP A 214 -3.38 -17.71 1.19
CA TRP A 214 -3.19 -18.81 0.25
C TRP A 214 -1.98 -18.55 -0.64
N GLU A 215 -0.89 -19.19 -0.28
CA GLU A 215 0.39 -19.17 -0.98
C GLU A 215 0.35 -19.92 -2.32
N GLY A 216 -0.62 -20.82 -2.52
CA GLY A 216 -0.54 -21.81 -3.59
C GLY A 216 0.48 -22.90 -3.25
N PRO A 217 0.55 -23.96 -4.07
CA PRO A 217 1.22 -25.19 -3.66
C PRO A 217 2.74 -25.11 -3.51
N TRP A 218 3.41 -24.01 -3.90
CA TRP A 218 4.88 -23.92 -3.92
C TRP A 218 5.48 -22.50 -3.75
N ARG A 219 4.70 -21.49 -3.32
CA ARG A 219 5.23 -20.11 -3.19
C ARG A 219 5.32 -19.68 -1.74
N ASP A 220 6.54 -19.60 -1.23
CA ASP A 220 6.83 -18.97 0.04
C ASP A 220 7.14 -17.49 -0.23
N ALA A 221 6.33 -16.57 0.29
CA ALA A 221 6.53 -15.15 0.04
C ALA A 221 7.87 -14.65 0.62
N ARG A 222 8.40 -15.32 1.67
CA ARG A 222 9.73 -15.01 2.22
C ARG A 222 10.85 -15.42 1.29
N HIS A 223 10.69 -16.50 0.53
CA HIS A 223 11.68 -16.88 -0.48
C HIS A 223 11.70 -15.84 -1.61
N ASP A 224 10.53 -15.41 -2.10
CA ASP A 224 10.46 -14.36 -3.13
C ASP A 224 11.05 -13.03 -2.62
N PHE A 225 10.78 -12.68 -1.36
CA PHE A 225 11.39 -11.52 -0.71
C PHE A 225 12.91 -11.66 -0.57
N GLY A 226 13.39 -12.77 0.00
CA GLY A 226 14.82 -13.03 0.18
C GLY A 226 15.58 -13.00 -1.15
N ALA A 227 15.00 -13.61 -2.19
CA ALA A 227 15.55 -13.55 -3.53
C ALA A 227 15.59 -12.11 -4.07
N ALA A 228 14.56 -11.30 -3.84
CA ALA A 228 14.56 -9.90 -4.25
C ALA A 228 15.62 -9.05 -3.53
N ILE A 229 15.90 -9.34 -2.26
CA ILE A 229 16.96 -8.69 -1.49
C ILE A 229 18.36 -9.13 -1.94
N GLU A 230 18.54 -10.40 -2.31
CA GLU A 230 19.82 -10.96 -2.78
C GLU A 230 20.13 -10.54 -4.24
N LYS A 231 19.11 -10.57 -5.10
CA LYS A 231 19.22 -10.36 -6.56
C LYS A 231 18.51 -9.08 -7.00
N GLN A 232 18.85 -7.97 -6.37
CA GLN A 232 18.12 -6.70 -6.51
C GLN A 232 18.02 -6.22 -7.96
N GLU A 233 19.12 -6.17 -8.70
CA GLU A 233 19.12 -5.70 -10.09
C GLU A 233 18.25 -6.58 -11.00
N GLU A 234 18.26 -7.91 -10.78
CA GLU A 234 17.48 -8.86 -11.57
C GLU A 234 15.98 -8.76 -11.24
N MET A 235 15.63 -8.62 -9.96
CA MET A 235 14.25 -8.76 -9.48
C MET A 235 13.51 -7.45 -9.27
N LEU A 236 14.23 -6.37 -8.97
CA LEU A 236 13.70 -5.02 -8.69
C LEU A 236 14.10 -4.01 -9.78
N GLY A 237 15.03 -4.37 -10.68
CA GLY A 237 15.55 -3.48 -11.73
C GLY A 237 16.53 -2.40 -11.24
N LEU A 238 16.43 -2.02 -9.97
CA LEU A 238 17.26 -1.03 -9.30
C LEU A 238 17.81 -1.59 -7.98
N ARG A 239 18.89 -1.01 -7.48
CA ARG A 239 19.43 -1.37 -6.16
C ARG A 239 18.69 -0.63 -5.06
N ILE A 240 18.55 -1.30 -3.92
CA ILE A 240 18.11 -0.67 -2.68
C ILE A 240 19.09 0.46 -2.35
N PRO A 241 18.60 1.67 -2.05
CA PRO A 241 19.46 2.82 -1.81
C PRO A 241 20.44 2.59 -0.66
N ALA A 242 21.71 2.93 -0.87
CA ALA A 242 22.76 2.82 0.15
C ALA A 242 22.56 3.80 1.32
N THR A 243 21.69 4.79 1.14
CA THR A 243 21.22 5.75 2.16
C THR A 243 20.36 5.10 3.24
N LEU A 244 19.76 3.93 2.96
CA LEU A 244 18.95 3.21 3.92
C LEU A 244 19.82 2.68 5.07
N THR A 245 19.64 3.26 6.25
CA THR A 245 20.41 2.90 7.46
C THR A 245 19.57 2.20 8.52
N LYS A 246 18.24 2.29 8.43
CA LYS A 246 17.33 1.71 9.42
C LYS A 246 16.13 1.03 8.75
N ALA A 247 15.92 -0.23 9.10
CA ALA A 247 14.75 -0.99 8.69
C ALA A 247 14.07 -1.58 9.93
N ARG A 248 12.77 -1.31 10.08
CA ARG A 248 11.92 -1.90 11.11
C ARG A 248 10.91 -2.79 10.39
N LEU A 249 11.13 -4.10 10.50
CA LEU A 249 10.37 -5.13 9.78
C LEU A 249 9.65 -6.00 10.82
N TRP A 250 8.33 -6.07 10.76
CA TRP A 250 7.53 -6.91 11.65
C TRP A 250 6.99 -8.11 10.88
N PHE A 251 7.65 -9.26 11.02
CA PHE A 251 7.24 -10.56 10.46
C PHE A 251 6.24 -11.28 11.37
#